data_AF-A0A9D0T1D8-F1
#
_entry.id   AF-A0A9D0T1D8-F1
#
_cell.length_a   1.000
_cell.length_b   1.000
_cell.length_c   1.000
_cell.angle_alpha   90.00
_cell.angle_beta   90.00
_cell.angle_gamma   90.00
#
_symmetry.space_group_name_H-M   'P 1'
#
loop_
_entity.id
_entity.type
_entity.pdbx_description
1 polymer ?
#
loop_
_entity_poly.entity_id
_entity_poly.type
_entity_poly.pdbx_seq_one_letter_code
_entity_poly.pdbx_strand_id
1 'polypeptide(L)'
;MKKGEKGILIGITAFVLVAMAVKGWMVSQEEEKDPGIPFYSTASPEFAAKASVLYRKYNCRDCHALWGLRNIMQAVPAPPLDGMGSLRDEEWLYNYFSAEDPQSIIPSRLKPRFRMPSFAKIPEEDRRMLASYISSLKVEDWYLEETKKTAYEKLTGKEYQQ
;
A
#
# COMPACT_ATOMS: atom_id res chain seq x y z
N MET A 1 40.07 -18.37 -39.52
CA MET A 1 39.17 -19.36 -38.89
C MET A 1 39.29 -20.70 -39.60
N LYS A 2 39.58 -21.76 -38.85
CA LYS A 2 39.61 -23.13 -39.38
C LYS A 2 38.19 -23.57 -39.71
N LYS A 3 37.99 -24.42 -40.73
CA LYS A 3 36.64 -24.85 -41.18
C LYS A 3 35.76 -25.41 -40.04
N GLY A 4 36.36 -26.03 -39.03
CA GLY A 4 35.65 -26.55 -37.84
C GLY A 4 35.08 -25.46 -36.91
N GLU A 5 35.74 -24.32 -36.77
CA GLU A 5 35.27 -23.22 -35.90
C GLU A 5 34.01 -22.56 -36.46
N LYS A 6 33.88 -22.46 -37.80
CA LYS A 6 32.69 -21.94 -38.45
C LYS A 6 31.47 -22.84 -38.22
N GLY A 7 31.64 -24.16 -38.24
CA GLY A 7 30.55 -25.11 -37.98
C GLY A 7 30.02 -25.02 -36.55
N ILE A 8 30.92 -24.89 -35.57
CA ILE A 8 30.55 -24.73 -34.16
C ILE A 8 29.80 -23.41 -33.94
N LEU A 9 30.29 -22.30 -34.49
CA LEU A 9 29.62 -20.99 -34.37
C LEU A 9 28.22 -20.99 -35.01
N ILE A 10 28.04 -21.62 -36.16
CA ILE A 10 26.73 -21.75 -36.81
C ILE A 10 25.78 -22.57 -35.93
N GLY A 11 26.25 -23.70 -35.38
CA GLY A 11 25.46 -24.54 -34.49
C GLY A 11 25.00 -23.82 -33.22
N ILE A 12 25.91 -23.09 -32.56
CA ILE A 12 25.60 -22.28 -31.37
C ILE A 12 24.58 -21.20 -31.71
N THR A 13 24.78 -20.49 -32.83
CA THR A 13 23.89 -19.40 -33.24
C THR A 13 22.48 -19.92 -33.52
N ALA A 14 22.35 -21.04 -34.24
CA ALA A 14 21.06 -21.67 -34.52
C ALA A 14 20.36 -22.14 -33.23
N PHE A 15 21.10 -22.76 -32.31
CA PHE A 15 20.55 -23.19 -31.02
C PHE A 15 20.03 -22.01 -30.19
N VAL A 16 20.78 -20.92 -30.11
CA VAL A 16 20.36 -19.70 -29.40
C VAL A 16 19.09 -19.12 -30.01
N LEU A 17 19.02 -19.01 -31.34
CA LEU A 17 17.83 -18.50 -32.04
C LEU A 17 16.59 -19.37 -31.77
N VAL A 18 16.74 -20.70 -31.82
CA VAL A 18 15.65 -21.63 -31.50
C VAL A 18 15.23 -21.51 -30.04
N ALA A 19 16.18 -21.46 -29.10
CA ALA A 19 15.87 -21.28 -27.68
C ALA A 19 15.15 -19.96 -27.40
N MET A 20 15.54 -18.87 -28.06
CA MET A 20 14.85 -17.57 -27.97
C MET A 20 13.43 -17.64 -28.55
N ALA A 21 13.23 -18.31 -29.67
CA ALA A 21 11.90 -18.49 -30.27
C ALA A 21 10.96 -19.33 -29.38
N VAL A 22 11.47 -20.44 -28.83
CA VAL A 22 10.71 -21.29 -27.91
C VAL A 22 10.35 -20.54 -26.64
N LYS A 23 11.32 -19.82 -26.05
CA LYS A 23 11.07 -19.02 -24.84
C LYS A 23 10.09 -17.88 -25.11
N GLY A 24 10.22 -17.20 -26.25
CA GLY A 24 9.28 -16.16 -26.67
C GLY A 24 7.86 -16.70 -26.84
N TRP A 25 7.71 -17.90 -27.41
CA TRP A 25 6.41 -18.55 -27.54
C TRP A 25 5.83 -18.98 -26.18
N MET A 26 6.64 -19.55 -25.28
CA MET A 26 6.20 -19.91 -23.93
C MET A 26 5.71 -18.68 -23.15
N VAL A 27 6.48 -17.59 -23.17
CA VAL A 27 6.10 -16.33 -22.51
C VAL A 27 4.85 -15.72 -23.14
N SER A 28 4.65 -15.85 -24.46
CA SER A 28 3.43 -15.37 -25.11
C SER A 28 2.16 -16.12 -24.72
N GLN A 29 2.29 -17.32 -24.13
CA GLN A 29 1.15 -18.09 -23.60
C GLN A 29 0.90 -17.86 -22.12
N GLU A 30 1.81 -17.21 -21.40
CA GLU A 30 1.55 -16.74 -20.03
C GLU A 30 0.68 -15.48 -20.10
N GLU A 31 -0.63 -15.69 -20.13
CA GLU A 31 -1.61 -14.64 -19.88
C GLU A 31 -1.63 -14.38 -18.37
N GLU A 32 -0.71 -13.53 -17.89
CA GLU A 32 -0.75 -13.01 -16.53
C GLU A 32 -2.07 -12.23 -16.39
N LYS A 33 -3.07 -12.85 -15.77
CA LYS A 33 -4.37 -12.21 -15.48
C LYS A 33 -4.13 -11.11 -14.47
N ASP A 34 -3.97 -9.88 -14.95
CA ASP A 34 -3.91 -8.70 -14.10
C ASP A 34 -5.21 -8.61 -13.28
N PRO A 35 -5.15 -8.82 -11.95
CA PRO A 35 -6.34 -8.76 -11.09
C PRO A 35 -6.85 -7.33 -10.91
N GLY A 36 -6.14 -6.32 -11.45
CA GLY A 36 -6.49 -4.91 -11.37
C GLY A 36 -6.02 -4.25 -10.08
N ILE A 37 -6.50 -3.03 -9.84
CA ILE A 37 -6.17 -2.25 -8.63
C ILE A 37 -7.03 -2.78 -7.47
N PRO A 38 -6.42 -3.30 -6.38
CA PRO A 38 -7.18 -3.90 -5.29
C PRO A 38 -7.88 -2.90 -4.37
N PHE A 39 -7.57 -1.60 -4.48
CA PHE A 39 -8.05 -0.58 -3.56
C PHE A 39 -9.21 0.21 -4.16
N TYR A 40 -10.26 0.41 -3.36
CA TYR A 40 -11.42 1.21 -3.75
C TYR A 40 -11.96 1.99 -2.55
N SER A 41 -12.87 2.95 -2.80
CA SER A 41 -13.54 3.69 -1.74
C SER A 41 -15.05 3.62 -1.89
N THR A 42 -15.76 3.42 -0.79
CA THR A 42 -17.23 3.46 -0.75
C THR A 42 -17.77 4.88 -0.52
N ALA A 43 -16.91 5.88 -0.26
CA ALA A 43 -17.32 7.26 -0.08
C ALA A 43 -17.75 7.91 -1.41
N SER A 44 -18.70 8.83 -1.35
CA SER A 44 -19.04 9.66 -2.50
C SER A 44 -17.85 10.55 -2.90
N PRO A 45 -17.69 10.90 -4.19
CA PRO A 45 -16.60 11.76 -4.64
C PRO A 45 -16.55 13.12 -3.92
N GLU A 46 -17.73 13.71 -3.65
CA GLU A 46 -17.83 14.97 -2.91
C GLU A 46 -17.32 14.83 -1.47
N PHE A 47 -17.72 13.75 -0.78
CA PHE A 47 -17.26 13.48 0.57
C PHE A 47 -15.75 13.21 0.61
N ALA A 48 -15.23 12.38 -0.30
CA ALA A 48 -13.80 12.11 -0.42
C ALA A 48 -12.99 13.39 -0.69
N ALA A 49 -13.50 14.30 -1.53
CA ALA A 49 -12.86 15.58 -1.79
C ALA A 49 -12.77 16.44 -0.50
N LYS A 50 -13.86 16.55 0.28
CA LYS A 50 -13.88 17.26 1.57
C LYS A 50 -12.91 16.63 2.58
N ALA A 51 -12.96 15.31 2.75
CA ALA A 51 -12.07 14.59 3.66
C ALA A 51 -10.59 14.71 3.24
N SER A 52 -10.30 14.78 1.94
CA SER A 52 -8.93 14.99 1.44
C SER A 52 -8.33 16.33 1.89
N VAL A 53 -9.17 17.35 2.12
CA VAL A 53 -8.72 18.64 2.67
C VAL A 53 -8.24 18.44 4.10
N LEU A 54 -8.98 17.69 4.92
CA LEU A 54 -8.57 17.38 6.29
C LEU A 54 -7.31 16.51 6.34
N TYR A 55 -7.23 15.50 5.46
CA TYR A 55 -6.03 14.66 5.30
C TYR A 55 -4.76 15.49 5.07
N ARG A 56 -4.86 16.59 4.29
CA ARG A 56 -3.75 17.53 4.08
C ARG A 56 -3.57 18.49 5.25
N LYS A 57 -4.66 19.05 5.79
CA LYS A 57 -4.67 19.99 6.92
C LYS A 57 -3.96 19.42 8.14
N TYR A 58 -4.15 18.13 8.42
CA TYR A 58 -3.56 17.42 9.55
C TYR A 58 -2.26 16.67 9.21
N ASN A 59 -1.64 16.98 8.07
CA ASN A 59 -0.35 16.43 7.63
C ASN A 59 -0.27 14.90 7.62
N CYS A 60 -1.39 14.21 7.39
CA CYS A 60 -1.43 12.74 7.38
C CYS A 60 -0.44 12.16 6.35
N ARG A 61 -0.29 12.86 5.20
CA ARG A 61 0.65 12.50 4.12
C ARG A 61 2.13 12.54 4.48
N ASP A 62 2.50 13.15 5.60
CA ASP A 62 3.90 13.20 6.05
C ASP A 62 4.35 11.84 6.59
N CYS A 63 3.40 11.02 7.03
CA CYS A 63 3.67 9.67 7.51
C CYS A 63 3.07 8.59 6.62
N HIS A 64 1.82 8.79 6.19
CA HIS A 64 1.06 7.79 5.45
C HIS A 64 1.02 8.08 3.94
N ALA A 65 0.98 7.01 3.14
CA ALA A 65 0.58 7.10 1.75
C ALA A 65 -0.93 6.90 1.61
N LEU A 66 -1.53 7.55 0.62
CA LEU A 66 -2.92 7.34 0.23
C LEU A 66 -3.05 7.57 -1.27
N TRP A 67 -3.59 6.60 -2.01
CA TRP A 67 -3.68 6.64 -3.49
C TRP A 67 -2.31 6.88 -4.16
N GLY A 68 -1.25 6.30 -3.59
CA GLY A 68 0.13 6.52 -4.02
C GLY A 68 0.71 7.90 -3.68
N LEU A 69 -0.09 8.80 -3.09
CA LEU A 69 0.33 10.14 -2.71
C LEU A 69 0.83 10.19 -1.27
N ARG A 70 2.04 10.74 -1.10
CA ARG A 70 2.69 10.99 0.19
C ARG A 70 3.63 12.17 0.07
N ASN A 71 4.09 12.70 1.21
CA ASN A 71 5.16 13.68 1.22
C ASN A 71 6.48 13.04 0.80
N ILE A 72 6.98 13.39 -0.39
CA ILE A 72 8.24 12.85 -0.95
C ILE A 72 9.47 13.25 -0.12
N MET A 73 9.38 14.31 0.68
CA MET A 73 10.46 14.75 1.55
C MET A 73 10.50 13.98 2.89
N GLN A 74 9.51 13.14 3.18
CA GLN A 74 9.41 12.38 4.43
C GLN A 74 9.35 10.88 4.14
N ALA A 75 10.40 10.14 4.51
CA ALA A 75 10.46 8.68 4.42
C ALA A 75 10.11 8.01 5.75
N VAL A 76 8.82 8.04 6.11
CA VAL A 76 8.31 7.40 7.33
C VAL A 76 7.70 6.04 6.98
N PRO A 77 8.06 4.96 7.69
CA PRO A 77 7.55 3.63 7.38
C PRO A 77 6.18 3.37 8.04
N ALA A 78 5.25 4.33 7.97
CA ALA A 78 3.87 4.09 8.41
C ALA A 78 3.12 3.28 7.34
N PRO A 79 2.10 2.49 7.73
CA PRO A 79 1.25 1.79 6.77
C PRO A 79 0.56 2.73 5.76
N PRO A 80 0.35 2.34 4.50
CA PRO A 80 -0.54 3.08 3.60
C PRO A 80 -1.97 3.08 4.16
N LEU A 81 -2.76 4.11 3.86
CA LEU A 81 -4.16 4.17 4.30
C LEU A 81 -5.12 3.43 3.36
N ASP A 82 -4.67 3.12 2.14
CA ASP A 82 -5.41 2.31 1.19
C ASP A 82 -5.78 0.95 1.82
N GLY A 83 -7.07 0.59 1.77
CA GLY A 83 -7.58 -0.65 2.35
C GLY A 83 -7.71 -0.69 3.88
N MET A 84 -7.34 0.37 4.61
CA MET A 84 -7.41 0.37 6.08
C MET A 84 -8.82 0.21 6.63
N GLY A 85 -9.83 0.67 5.89
CA GLY A 85 -11.23 0.47 6.22
C GLY A 85 -11.69 -0.99 6.15
N SER A 86 -10.95 -1.88 5.48
CA SER A 86 -11.18 -3.33 5.57
C SER A 86 -10.57 -3.95 6.83
N LEU A 87 -9.66 -3.26 7.52
CA LEU A 87 -9.03 -3.73 8.76
C LEU A 87 -9.65 -3.12 10.02
N ARG A 88 -10.15 -1.88 9.93
CA ARG A 88 -10.70 -1.10 11.04
C ARG A 88 -11.99 -0.42 10.60
N ASP A 89 -13.02 -0.57 11.42
CA ASP A 89 -14.29 0.13 11.22
C ASP A 89 -14.21 1.61 11.64
N GLU A 90 -15.26 2.37 11.31
CA GLU A 90 -15.35 3.81 11.60
C GLU A 90 -15.29 4.11 13.11
N GLU A 91 -15.94 3.30 13.94
CA GLU A 91 -15.98 3.52 15.39
C GLU A 91 -14.58 3.35 16.00
N TRP A 92 -13.87 2.28 15.61
CA TRP A 92 -12.51 2.05 16.03
C TRP A 92 -11.59 3.21 15.61
N LEU A 93 -11.71 3.69 14.37
CA LEU A 93 -10.91 4.80 13.85
C LEU A 93 -11.22 6.11 14.58
N TYR A 94 -12.50 6.39 14.84
CA TYR A 94 -12.91 7.55 15.62
C TYR A 94 -12.33 7.50 17.03
N ASN A 95 -12.42 6.35 17.70
CA ASN A 95 -11.84 6.16 19.03
C ASN A 95 -10.32 6.35 19.01
N TYR A 96 -9.63 5.84 17.98
CA TYR A 96 -8.20 6.02 17.81
C TYR A 96 -7.80 7.49 17.60
N PHE A 97 -8.51 8.23 16.74
CA PHE A 97 -8.28 9.66 16.55
C PHE A 97 -8.67 10.49 17.78
N SER A 98 -9.56 9.99 18.62
CA SER A 98 -10.00 10.68 19.84
C SER A 98 -9.11 10.41 21.04
N ALA A 99 -8.12 9.51 20.93
CA ALA A 99 -7.24 9.15 22.02
C ALA A 99 -6.23 10.26 22.32
N GLU A 100 -6.11 10.64 23.61
CA GLU A 100 -5.06 11.57 24.07
C GLU A 100 -3.66 10.97 23.89
N ASP A 101 -3.54 9.65 24.01
CA ASP A 101 -2.33 8.90 23.69
C ASP A 101 -2.64 7.77 22.69
N PRO A 102 -2.51 8.01 21.38
CA PRO A 102 -2.73 6.98 20.37
C PRO A 102 -1.76 5.80 20.52
N GLN A 103 -0.61 5.99 21.18
CA GLN A 103 0.36 4.91 21.36
C GLN A 103 -0.09 3.87 22.40
N SER A 104 -1.04 4.21 23.26
CA SER A 104 -1.70 3.24 24.14
C SER A 104 -2.57 2.22 23.37
N ILE A 105 -3.07 2.62 22.19
CA ILE A 105 -3.90 1.76 21.32
C ILE A 105 -3.04 1.06 20.28
N ILE A 106 -2.21 1.81 19.55
CA ILE A 106 -1.22 1.27 18.61
C ILE A 106 0.17 1.68 19.08
N PRO A 107 0.88 0.78 19.78
CA PRO A 107 2.26 1.02 20.16
C PRO A 107 3.12 1.26 18.93
N SER A 108 3.82 2.39 18.91
CA SER A 108 4.68 2.77 17.78
C SER A 108 6.14 2.48 18.09
N ARG A 109 6.80 1.74 17.20
CA ARG A 109 8.26 1.60 17.18
C ARG A 109 9.00 2.83 16.63
N LEU A 110 8.27 3.83 16.13
CA LEU A 110 8.85 4.98 15.47
C LEU A 110 9.44 5.99 16.47
N LYS A 111 10.38 6.80 15.99
CA LYS A 111 10.90 7.95 16.76
C LYS A 111 9.73 8.86 17.18
N PRO A 112 9.78 9.53 18.35
CA PRO A 112 8.67 10.31 18.88
C PRO A 112 8.01 11.26 17.87
N ARG A 113 8.79 11.95 17.04
CA ARG A 113 8.32 12.88 16.01
C ARG A 113 7.52 12.25 14.85
N PHE A 114 7.50 10.92 14.74
CA PHE A 114 6.81 10.16 13.70
C PHE A 114 5.76 9.21 14.26
N ARG A 115 5.52 9.26 15.58
CA ARG A 115 4.40 8.54 16.18
C ARG A 115 3.12 9.22 15.74
N MET A 116 2.03 8.45 15.67
CA MET A 116 0.73 9.02 15.35
C MET A 116 0.40 10.11 16.37
N PRO A 117 0.19 11.37 15.95
CA PRO A 117 -0.18 12.43 16.87
C PRO A 117 -1.59 12.20 17.43
N SER A 118 -1.83 12.69 18.64
CA SER A 118 -3.17 12.76 19.20
C SER A 118 -4.00 13.78 18.41
N PHE A 119 -5.19 13.37 17.99
CA PHE A 119 -6.20 14.25 17.43
C PHE A 119 -7.33 14.58 18.41
N ALA A 120 -7.23 14.17 19.68
CA ALA A 120 -8.27 14.39 20.70
C ALA A 120 -8.74 15.86 20.81
N LYS A 121 -7.83 16.80 20.54
CA LYS A 121 -8.05 18.25 20.68
C LYS A 121 -8.46 18.96 19.38
N ILE A 122 -8.55 18.25 18.25
CA ILE A 122 -9.07 18.82 17.01
C ILE A 122 -10.62 18.76 17.02
N PRO A 123 -11.33 19.56 16.20
CA PRO A 123 -12.78 19.53 16.12
C PRO A 123 -13.33 18.11 15.93
N GLU A 124 -14.40 17.77 16.64
CA GLU A 124 -14.98 16.43 16.59
C GLU A 124 -15.48 16.07 15.18
N GLU A 125 -16.06 17.04 14.47
CA GLU A 125 -16.46 16.88 13.08
C GLU A 125 -15.30 16.44 12.18
N ASP A 126 -14.11 16.99 12.39
CA ASP A 126 -12.92 16.65 11.63
C ASP A 126 -12.45 15.22 11.95
N ARG A 127 -12.49 14.84 13.24
CA ARG A 127 -12.19 13.45 13.67
C ARG A 127 -13.16 12.45 13.04
N ARG A 128 -14.47 12.74 13.08
CA ARG A 128 -15.51 11.87 12.50
C ARG A 128 -15.38 11.77 10.99
N MET A 129 -15.13 12.88 10.30
CA MET A 129 -14.94 12.88 8.85
C MET A 129 -13.71 12.07 8.44
N LEU A 130 -12.58 12.23 9.15
CA LEU A 130 -11.39 11.41 8.92
C LEU A 130 -11.68 9.93 9.19
N ALA A 131 -12.34 9.59 10.30
CA ALA A 131 -12.67 8.22 10.63
C ALA A 131 -13.55 7.57 9.56
N SER A 132 -14.63 8.25 9.17
CA SER A 132 -15.55 7.77 8.14
C SER A 132 -14.84 7.61 6.79
N TYR A 133 -14.01 8.59 6.39
CA TYR A 133 -13.24 8.49 5.15
C TYR A 133 -12.23 7.34 5.16
N ILE A 134 -11.44 7.17 6.22
CA ILE A 134 -10.48 6.05 6.27
C ILE A 134 -11.21 4.70 6.33
N SER A 135 -12.35 4.62 7.01
CA SER A 135 -13.18 3.41 7.05
C SER A 135 -13.79 3.05 5.68
N SER A 136 -13.98 4.05 4.80
CA SER A 136 -14.48 3.85 3.45
C SER A 136 -13.43 3.33 2.49
N LEU A 137 -12.13 3.41 2.84
CA LEU A 137 -11.03 2.89 2.03
C LEU A 137 -10.96 1.37 2.17
N LYS A 138 -11.48 0.66 1.16
CA LYS A 138 -11.59 -0.78 1.15
C LYS A 138 -10.54 -1.41 0.23
N VAL A 139 -10.43 -2.72 0.37
CA VAL A 139 -9.58 -3.57 -0.45
C VAL A 139 -10.38 -4.79 -0.88
N GLU A 140 -10.15 -5.24 -2.10
CA GLU A 140 -10.68 -6.49 -2.62
C GLU A 140 -10.24 -7.69 -1.77
N ASP A 141 -11.12 -8.69 -1.63
CA ASP A 141 -10.90 -9.84 -0.75
C ASP A 141 -9.61 -10.61 -1.08
N TRP A 142 -9.26 -10.70 -2.37
CA TRP A 142 -8.06 -11.39 -2.84
C TRP A 142 -6.75 -10.70 -2.41
N TYR A 143 -6.79 -9.43 -1.98
CA TYR A 143 -5.63 -8.65 -1.55
C TYR A 143 -5.68 -8.29 -0.05
N LEU A 144 -6.68 -8.77 0.68
CA LEU A 144 -6.86 -8.47 2.11
C LEU A 144 -5.68 -8.97 2.96
N GLU A 145 -5.17 -10.17 2.70
CA GLU A 145 -4.05 -10.73 3.45
C GLU A 145 -2.75 -9.95 3.23
N GLU A 146 -2.46 -9.51 2.00
CA GLU A 146 -1.29 -8.67 1.71
C GLU A 146 -1.42 -7.29 2.41
N THR A 147 -2.66 -6.77 2.51
CA THR A 147 -2.94 -5.53 3.25
C THR A 147 -2.69 -5.71 4.75
N LYS A 148 -3.15 -6.82 5.35
CA LYS A 148 -2.88 -7.16 6.77
C LYS A 148 -1.39 -7.28 7.04
N LYS A 149 -0.69 -8.03 6.19
CA LYS A 149 0.76 -8.21 6.24
C LYS A 149 1.47 -6.86 6.21
N THR A 150 1.20 -6.04 5.18
CA THR A 150 1.83 -4.72 5.04
C THR A 150 1.57 -3.84 6.27
N ALA A 151 0.34 -3.79 6.76
CA ALA A 151 -0.01 -3.04 7.97
C ALA A 151 0.80 -3.52 9.18
N TYR A 152 0.82 -4.83 9.43
CA TYR A 152 1.53 -5.44 10.55
C TYR A 152 3.03 -5.20 10.51
N GLU A 153 3.67 -5.45 9.37
CA GLU A 153 5.13 -5.34 9.22
C GLU A 153 5.59 -3.88 9.33
N LYS A 154 4.83 -2.93 8.78
CA LYS A 154 5.14 -1.50 8.92
C LYS A 154 5.03 -1.04 10.37
N LEU A 155 3.95 -1.43 11.06
CA LEU A 155 3.69 -1.09 12.46
C LEU A 155 4.73 -1.70 13.40
N THR A 156 4.97 -3.00 13.28
CA THR A 156 5.77 -3.76 14.26
C THR A 156 7.24 -3.90 13.89
N GLY A 157 7.58 -3.81 12.61
CA GLY A 157 8.92 -4.11 12.09
C GLY A 157 9.27 -5.62 12.15
N LYS A 158 8.29 -6.48 12.44
CA LYS A 158 8.44 -7.94 12.47
C LYS A 158 7.81 -8.53 11.22
N GLU A 159 8.27 -9.71 10.83
CA GLU A 159 7.68 -10.49 9.73
C GLU A 159 6.27 -10.97 10.11
N TYR A 160 5.32 -10.80 9.19
CA TYR A 160 3.95 -11.30 9.37
C TYR A 160 3.94 -12.83 9.28
N GLN A 161 3.34 -13.49 10.26
CA GLN A 161 3.14 -14.93 10.27
C GLN A 161 1.64 -15.16 10.07
N GLN A 162 1.30 -15.90 9.00
CA GLN A 162 -0.08 -16.17 8.59
C GLN A 162 -0.74 -17.22 9.49
#